data_AF-A0AAE2BTV0-F1
#
_entry.id   AF-A0AAE2BTV0-F1
#
_cell.length_a   1.000
_cell.length_b   1.000
_cell.length_c   1.000
_cell.angle_alpha   90.00
_cell.angle_beta   90.00
_cell.angle_gamma   90.00
#
_symmetry.space_group_name_H-M   'P 1'
#
loop_
_entity.id
_entity.type
_entity.pdbx_description
1 polymer ?
#
loop_
_entity_poly.entity_id
_entity_poly.type
_entity_poly.pdbx_seq_one_letter_code
_entity_poly.pdbx_strand_id
1 'polypeptide(L)'
;MVHEPCGPHNPNAPCMVDGSVLSFPKKLSNQTIIDEDGFVSYRHRNNPSNTMIVNGVEIDNRWIVPYNRDLLVLFNAHINVEKCASPKLTKYMYKYTYMATIVIENNVDDPQNNGEQMYRHVDETK
;
A
#
# COMPACT_ATOMS: atom_id res chain seq x y z
N MET A 1 -3.14 -9.94 -10.49
CA MET A 1 -3.84 -8.69 -10.86
C MET A 1 -2.89 -7.83 -11.68
N VAL A 2 -3.45 -7.02 -12.57
CA VAL A 2 -2.69 -6.16 -13.48
C VAL A 2 -2.84 -4.73 -12.99
N HIS A 3 -1.74 -4.02 -12.79
CA HIS A 3 -1.76 -2.57 -12.66
C HIS A 3 -2.06 -1.96 -14.02
N GLU A 4 -3.07 -1.09 -14.08
CA GLU A 4 -3.40 -0.40 -15.31
C GLU A 4 -2.21 0.46 -15.80
N PRO A 5 -2.05 0.64 -17.11
CA PRO A 5 -1.06 1.56 -17.65
C PRO A 5 -1.18 2.95 -17.01
N CYS A 6 -0.06 3.47 -16.53
CA CYS A 6 0.06 4.76 -15.85
C CYS A 6 1.28 5.54 -16.37
N GLY A 7 1.52 6.74 -15.84
CA GLY A 7 2.64 7.57 -16.28
C GLY A 7 2.32 8.23 -17.62
N PRO A 8 3.23 8.15 -18.62
CA PRO A 8 2.98 8.73 -19.94
C PRO A 8 1.74 8.18 -20.65
N HIS A 9 1.37 6.93 -20.33
CA HIS A 9 0.19 6.28 -20.91
C HIS A 9 -1.13 6.71 -20.25
N ASN A 10 -1.09 7.15 -18.98
CA ASN A 10 -2.24 7.71 -18.27
C ASN A 10 -1.76 8.65 -17.15
N PRO A 11 -1.62 9.96 -17.45
CA PRO A 11 -1.18 10.96 -16.47
C PRO A 11 -2.18 11.21 -15.34
N ASN A 12 -3.44 10.81 -15.52
CA ASN A 12 -4.52 11.00 -14.55
C ASN A 12 -4.71 9.77 -13.65
N ALA A 13 -3.83 8.75 -13.75
CA ALA A 13 -3.94 7.56 -12.93
C ALA A 13 -3.76 7.90 -11.45
N PRO A 14 -4.51 7.27 -10.51
CA PRO A 14 -4.41 7.56 -9.06
C PRO A 14 -3.01 7.36 -8.46
N CYS A 15 -2.15 6.58 -9.12
CA CYS A 15 -0.77 6.34 -8.70
C CYS A 15 0.23 7.39 -9.16
N MET A 16 -0.23 8.44 -9.86
CA MET A 16 0.58 9.60 -10.26
C MET A 16 0.65 10.60 -9.11
N VAL A 17 1.87 10.99 -8.72
CA VAL A 17 2.11 12.02 -7.71
C VAL A 17 3.14 13.00 -8.26
N ASP A 18 2.76 14.28 -8.35
CA ASP A 18 3.60 15.37 -8.86
C ASP A 18 4.27 15.06 -10.22
N GLY A 19 3.53 14.38 -11.11
CA GLY A 19 4.02 13.98 -12.43
C GLY A 19 4.94 12.76 -12.44
N SER A 20 5.19 12.13 -11.29
CA SER A 20 5.97 10.90 -11.14
C SER A 20 5.09 9.69 -10.85
N VAL A 21 5.50 8.51 -11.30
CA VAL A 21 4.81 7.25 -10.96
C VAL A 21 5.39 6.69 -9.67
N LEU A 22 4.52 6.40 -8.70
CA LEU A 22 4.92 5.86 -7.39
C LEU A 22 5.62 4.49 -7.43
N SER A 23 5.25 3.60 -8.36
CA SER A 23 5.60 2.18 -8.20
C SER A 23 5.74 1.33 -9.45
N PHE A 24 5.11 1.69 -10.57
CA PHE A 24 5.07 0.88 -11.78
C PHE A 24 5.73 1.58 -12.97
N PRO A 25 6.27 0.83 -13.94
CA PRO A 25 6.49 -0.62 -13.92
C PRO A 25 7.57 -1.04 -12.90
N LYS A 26 7.40 -2.23 -12.29
CA LYS A 26 8.39 -2.79 -11.35
C LYS A 26 9.67 -3.24 -12.08
N LYS A 27 10.77 -3.32 -11.35
CA LYS A 27 12.01 -3.90 -11.89
C LYS A 27 11.85 -5.43 -12.04
N LEU A 28 12.33 -5.97 -13.15
CA LEU A 28 12.44 -7.41 -13.32
C LEU A 28 13.49 -7.96 -12.34
N SER A 29 13.18 -9.09 -11.72
CA SER A 29 14.08 -9.78 -10.80
C SER A 29 13.83 -11.27 -10.87
N ASN A 30 14.91 -12.06 -10.80
CA ASN A 30 14.85 -13.53 -10.80
C ASN A 30 14.65 -14.13 -9.40
N GLN A 31 14.70 -13.31 -8.35
CA GLN A 31 14.49 -13.74 -6.97
C GLN A 31 13.79 -12.66 -6.14
N THR A 32 13.13 -13.08 -5.06
CA THR A 32 12.59 -12.16 -4.07
C THR A 32 13.72 -11.77 -3.12
N ILE A 33 13.97 -10.47 -2.97
CA ILE A 33 15.04 -9.91 -2.14
C ILE A 33 14.38 -9.10 -1.03
N ILE A 34 14.91 -9.24 0.18
CA ILE A 34 14.55 -8.39 1.33
C ILE A 34 15.74 -7.46 1.54
N ASP A 35 15.52 -6.15 1.50
CA ASP A 35 16.57 -5.18 1.77
C ASP A 35 16.85 -5.03 3.27
N GLU A 36 17.89 -4.26 3.61
CA GLU A 36 18.31 -4.02 5.00
C GLU A 36 17.25 -3.26 5.82
N ASP A 37 16.43 -2.45 5.15
CA ASP A 37 15.28 -1.76 5.75
C ASP A 37 14.07 -2.69 5.94
N GLY A 38 14.12 -3.92 5.43
CA GLY A 38 13.12 -4.97 5.52
C GLY A 38 11.97 -4.83 4.52
N PHE A 39 12.12 -4.03 3.46
CA PHE A 39 11.21 -4.01 2.32
C PHE A 39 11.49 -5.17 1.37
N VAL A 40 10.41 -5.67 0.77
CA VAL A 40 10.46 -6.85 -0.09
C VAL A 40 10.36 -6.43 -1.55
N SER A 41 11.42 -6.70 -2.30
CA SER A 41 11.41 -6.68 -3.76
C SER A 41 11.05 -8.06 -4.29
N TYR A 42 9.82 -8.24 -4.74
CA TYR A 42 9.35 -9.53 -5.26
C TYR A 42 10.02 -9.95 -6.57
N ARG A 43 10.03 -11.26 -6.82
CA ARG A 43 10.49 -11.83 -8.09
C ARG A 43 9.53 -11.49 -9.24
N HIS A 44 9.96 -10.66 -10.18
CA HIS A 44 9.30 -10.43 -11.47
C HIS A 44 10.14 -11.04 -12.60
N ARG A 45 9.83 -12.28 -13.01
CA ARG A 45 10.61 -13.01 -14.03
C ARG A 45 10.51 -12.31 -15.38
N ASN A 46 11.63 -12.18 -16.07
CA ASN A 46 11.61 -11.80 -17.47
C ASN A 46 11.15 -13.01 -18.30
N ASN A 47 9.91 -12.98 -18.79
CA ASN A 47 9.43 -13.97 -19.75
C ASN A 47 8.80 -13.24 -20.93
N PRO A 48 9.47 -13.17 -22.09
CA PRO A 48 8.99 -12.40 -23.24
C PRO A 48 7.70 -12.96 -23.84
N SER A 49 7.33 -14.21 -23.56
CA SER A 49 6.03 -14.76 -23.99
C SER A 49 4.86 -14.39 -23.09
N ASN A 50 5.10 -13.74 -21.95
CA ASN A 50 4.07 -13.33 -21.00
C ASN A 50 3.78 -11.83 -21.15
N THR A 51 3.24 -11.43 -22.30
CA THR A 51 2.72 -10.08 -22.52
C THR A 51 1.22 -10.11 -22.80
N MET A 52 0.55 -8.99 -22.52
CA MET A 52 -0.85 -8.78 -22.89
C MET A 52 -1.08 -7.31 -23.23
N ILE A 53 -2.17 -7.01 -23.95
CA ILE A 53 -2.55 -5.63 -24.26
C ILE A 53 -3.62 -5.17 -23.28
N VAL A 54 -3.36 -4.07 -22.58
CA VAL A 54 -4.33 -3.39 -21.70
C VAL A 54 -4.44 -1.94 -22.14
N ASN A 55 -5.65 -1.48 -22.46
CA ASN A 55 -5.91 -0.13 -22.95
C ASN A 55 -4.99 0.29 -24.12
N GLY A 56 -4.68 -0.64 -25.03
CA GLY A 56 -3.80 -0.40 -26.17
C GLY A 56 -2.29 -0.38 -25.85
N VAL A 57 -1.91 -0.63 -24.60
CA VAL A 57 -0.51 -0.70 -24.16
C VAL A 57 -0.12 -2.16 -23.94
N GLU A 58 0.98 -2.58 -24.55
CA GLU A 58 1.57 -3.89 -24.25
C GLU A 58 2.24 -3.86 -22.88
N ILE A 59 1.79 -4.73 -21.99
CA ILE A 59 2.30 -4.87 -20.63
C ILE A 59 2.90 -6.26 -20.44
N ASP A 60 3.92 -6.34 -19.59
CA ASP A 60 4.61 -7.57 -19.19
C ASP A 60 4.52 -7.79 -17.68
N ASN A 61 5.30 -8.75 -17.16
CA ASN A 61 5.34 -9.10 -15.75
C ASN A 61 5.69 -7.92 -14.80
N ARG A 62 6.22 -6.80 -15.30
CA ARG A 62 6.53 -5.62 -14.49
C ARG A 62 5.29 -4.87 -14.02
N TRP A 63 4.16 -5.08 -14.69
CA TRP A 63 2.87 -4.46 -14.38
C TRP A 63 2.00 -5.33 -13.47
N ILE A 64 2.46 -6.52 -13.10
CA ILE A 64 1.69 -7.45 -12.27
C ILE A 64 1.83 -7.09 -10.80
N VAL A 65 0.68 -6.90 -10.13
CA VAL A 65 0.61 -6.79 -8.68
C VAL A 65 0.69 -8.21 -8.09
N PRO A 66 1.66 -8.51 -7.20
CA PRO A 66 1.73 -9.79 -6.50
C PRO A 66 0.41 -10.08 -5.77
N TYR A 67 -0.06 -11.32 -5.87
CA TYR A 67 -1.28 -11.75 -5.20
C TYR A 67 -1.17 -13.22 -4.80
N ASN A 68 -1.93 -13.62 -3.79
CA ASN A 68 -2.10 -15.02 -3.43
C ASN A 68 -3.45 -15.50 -3.99
N ARG A 69 -3.42 -16.49 -4.89
CA ARG A 69 -4.62 -17.03 -5.54
C ARG A 69 -5.60 -17.63 -4.54
N ASP A 70 -5.12 -18.33 -3.53
CA ASP A 70 -5.97 -19.01 -2.55
C ASP A 70 -6.71 -18.00 -1.68
N LEU A 71 -6.00 -16.95 -1.23
CA LEU A 71 -6.61 -15.86 -0.47
C LEU A 71 -7.60 -15.05 -1.31
N LEU A 72 -7.27 -14.78 -2.58
CA LEU A 72 -8.16 -14.07 -3.50
C LEU A 72 -9.48 -14.83 -3.68
N VAL A 73 -9.42 -16.14 -3.90
CA VAL A 73 -10.62 -16.98 -4.06
C VAL A 73 -11.40 -17.11 -2.75
N LEU A 74 -10.70 -17.31 -1.63
CA LEU A 74 -11.33 -17.49 -0.32
C LEU A 74 -12.13 -16.27 0.13
N PHE A 75 -11.58 -15.06 -0.05
CA PHE A 75 -12.18 -13.82 0.44
C PHE A 75 -12.90 -13.02 -0.65
N ASN A 76 -12.84 -13.46 -1.92
CA ASN A 76 -13.34 -12.72 -3.07
C ASN A 76 -12.89 -11.24 -3.07
N ALA A 77 -11.65 -11.00 -2.66
CA ALA A 77 -11.12 -9.67 -2.42
C ALA A 77 -9.68 -9.55 -2.94
N HIS A 78 -9.30 -8.32 -3.28
CA HIS A 78 -7.92 -7.99 -3.59
C HIS A 78 -7.10 -7.94 -2.30
N ILE A 79 -6.37 -9.01 -2.01
CA ILE A 79 -5.48 -9.08 -0.85
C ILE A 79 -4.04 -8.90 -1.31
N ASN A 80 -3.41 -7.81 -0.86
CA ASN A 80 -1.97 -7.62 -0.98
C ASN A 80 -1.28 -8.46 0.10
N VAL A 81 -0.30 -9.28 -0.29
CA VAL A 81 0.46 -10.11 0.65
C VAL A 81 1.88 -9.56 0.72
N GLU A 82 2.27 -9.05 1.89
CA GLU A 82 3.60 -8.49 2.15
C GLU A 82 4.31 -9.26 3.25
N LYS A 83 5.54 -9.74 2.96
CA LYS A 83 6.38 -10.34 4.00
C LYS A 83 6.97 -9.22 4.85
N CYS A 84 6.55 -9.17 6.12
CA CYS A 84 7.00 -8.14 7.04
C CYS A 84 8.19 -8.64 7.87
N ALA A 85 9.39 -8.14 7.58
CA ALA A 85 10.57 -8.37 8.41
C ALA A 85 11.07 -7.10 9.13
N SER A 86 10.54 -5.92 8.75
CA SER A 86 10.98 -4.63 9.27
C SER A 86 10.21 -4.19 10.53
N PRO A 87 10.89 -3.67 11.57
CA PRO A 87 10.23 -2.96 12.68
C PRO A 87 9.36 -1.79 12.21
N LYS A 88 9.73 -1.10 11.12
CA LYS A 88 8.94 0.00 10.53
C LYS A 88 7.60 -0.51 10.00
N LEU A 89 7.61 -1.68 9.36
CA LEU A 89 6.41 -2.31 8.81
C LEU A 89 5.56 -2.95 9.92
N THR A 90 6.16 -3.47 10.99
CA THR A 90 5.43 -3.85 12.21
C THR A 90 4.70 -2.66 12.81
N LYS A 91 5.36 -1.50 12.97
CA LYS A 91 4.71 -0.26 13.41
C LYS A 91 3.56 0.14 12.47
N TYR A 92 3.74 -0.01 11.17
CA TYR A 92 2.69 0.23 10.18
C TYR A 92 1.52 -0.74 10.35
N MET A 93 1.75 -2.03 10.52
CA MET A 93 0.68 -3.01 10.79
C MET A 93 -0.09 -2.66 12.05
N TYR A 94 0.60 -2.34 13.16
CA TYR A 94 -0.03 -1.88 14.39
C TYR A 94 -0.85 -0.60 14.18
N LYS A 95 -0.35 0.34 13.36
CA LYS A 95 -1.12 1.50 12.94
C LYS A 95 -2.45 1.03 12.34
N TYR A 96 -2.45 0.21 11.29
CA TYR A 96 -3.68 -0.16 10.59
C TYR A 96 -4.61 -1.11 11.33
N THR A 97 -4.10 -1.99 12.21
CA THR A 97 -4.96 -2.86 13.04
C THR A 97 -5.55 -2.13 14.25
N TYR A 98 -4.85 -1.11 14.77
CA TYR A 98 -5.30 -0.33 15.93
C TYR A 98 -5.70 1.11 15.58
N MET A 99 -5.83 1.49 14.30
CA MET A 99 -6.52 2.70 13.83
C MET A 99 -8.04 2.55 13.94
N ALA A 100 -8.52 1.97 15.04
CA ALA A 100 -9.74 2.45 15.66
C ALA A 100 -9.33 3.64 16.51
N THR A 101 -9.96 4.79 16.33
CA THR A 101 -9.70 5.97 17.17
C THR A 101 -10.04 5.61 18.62
N ILE A 102 -9.02 5.32 19.44
CA ILE A 102 -9.20 5.13 20.88
C ILE A 102 -9.19 6.53 21.51
N VAL A 103 -10.37 7.08 21.74
CA VAL A 103 -10.55 8.27 22.58
C VAL A 103 -10.48 7.79 24.03
N ILE A 104 -9.40 8.15 24.73
CA ILE A 104 -9.31 7.96 26.18
C ILE A 104 -9.86 9.23 26.83
N GLU A 105 -11.13 9.21 27.23
CA GLU A 105 -11.70 10.25 28.08
C GLU A 105 -11.29 9.97 29.53
N ASN A 106 -10.47 10.85 30.10
CA ASN A 106 -10.33 10.91 31.54
C ASN A 106 -11.60 11.59 32.08
N ASN A 107 -12.53 10.81 32.63
CA ASN A 107 -13.63 11.34 33.43
C ASN A 107 -13.05 11.88 34.74
N VAL A 108 -12.49 13.08 34.68
CA VAL A 108 -12.32 13.93 35.85
C VAL A 108 -13.54 14.84 35.86
N ASP A 109 -14.49 14.52 36.74
CA ASP A 109 -15.59 15.41 37.07
C ASP A 109 -15.01 16.68 37.70
N ASP A 110 -14.63 17.65 36.85
CA ASP A 110 -14.29 19.00 37.28
C ASP A 110 -15.57 19.85 37.31
N PRO A 111 -16.06 20.27 38.50
CA PRO A 111 -17.34 20.97 38.63
C PRO A 111 -17.38 22.37 37.98
N GLN A 112 -16.32 22.83 37.33
CA GLN A 112 -16.19 24.22 36.85
C GLN A 112 -16.09 24.42 35.33
N ASN A 113 -16.21 23.39 34.50
CA ASN A 113 -15.97 23.55 33.06
C ASN A 113 -17.25 23.81 32.23
N ASN A 114 -17.40 25.05 31.73
CA ASN A 114 -18.52 25.56 30.94
C ASN A 114 -18.51 25.05 29.48
N GLY A 115 -18.66 23.73 29.27
CA GLY A 115 -19.22 23.18 28.02
C GLY A 115 -18.48 23.44 26.70
N GLU A 116 -17.24 23.94 26.69
CA GLU A 116 -16.46 24.03 25.47
C GLU A 116 -15.64 22.75 25.27
N GLN A 117 -16.12 21.86 24.39
CA GLN A 117 -15.34 20.75 23.86
C GLN A 117 -14.13 21.28 23.09
N MET A 118 -12.96 21.35 23.75
CA MET A 118 -11.69 21.48 23.05
C MET A 118 -11.39 20.19 22.30
N TYR A 119 -11.79 20.12 21.03
CA TYR A 119 -11.18 19.20 20.09
C TYR A 119 -9.70 19.56 20.01
N ARG A 120 -8.83 18.79 20.68
CA ARG A 120 -7.39 18.87 20.42
C ARG A 120 -7.19 18.46 18.96
N HIS A 121 -6.74 19.42 18.15
CA HIS A 121 -6.17 19.11 16.85
C HIS A 121 -5.00 18.17 17.09
N VAL A 122 -5.19 16.88 16.79
CA VAL A 122 -4.12 15.88 16.87
C VAL A 122 -3.26 16.12 15.65
N ASP A 123 -2.05 16.61 15.91
CA ASP A 123 -1.02 16.84 14.91
C ASP A 123 -0.81 15.53 14.12
N GLU A 124 -1.13 15.55 12.83
CA GLU A 124 -0.72 14.49 11.93
C GLU A 124 0.81 14.55 11.83
N THR A 125 1.49 13.80 12.69
CA THR A 125 2.96 13.80 12.72
C THR A 125 3.50 13.31 11.38
N LYS A 126 4.20 14.22 10.69
CA LYS A 126 5.02 14.00 9.48
C LYS A 126 5.96 12.81 9.61
#